data_AF-A0A9W4MEV6-F1
#
_entry.id   AF-A0A9W4MEV6-F1
#
_cell.length_a   1.000
_cell.length_b   1.000
_cell.length_c   1.000
_cell.angle_alpha   90.00
_cell.angle_beta   90.00
_cell.angle_gamma   90.00
#
_symmetry.space_group_name_H-M   'P 1'
#
loop_
_entity.id
_entity.type
_entity.pdbx_description
1 polymer ?
#
loop_
_entity_poly.entity_id
_entity_poly.type
_entity_poly.pdbx_seq_one_letter_code
_entity_poly.pdbx_strand_id
1 'polypeptide(L)' 'MALHRAGKPMQKGFVESLNGRFRDECLNEHMFRNLPTARRLIEEWKMDYNAHRPHTSLGGPTPNEFAT' A
#
# COMPACT_ATOMS: atom_id res chain seq x y z
N MET A 1 -27.53 2.74 7.63
CA MET A 1 -26.19 2.61 8.25
C MET A 1 -26.00 1.17 8.71
N ALA A 2 -25.37 0.34 7.87
CA ALA A 2 -24.74 -0.98 8.11
C ALA A 2 -24.45 -1.56 6.70
N LEU A 3 -23.38 -2.28 6.36
CA LEU A 3 -22.77 -3.43 7.03
C LEU A 3 -21.33 -3.60 6.50
N HIS A 4 -20.37 -3.81 7.40
CA HIS A 4 -19.25 -4.71 7.10
C HIS A 4 -19.87 -6.09 6.81
N ARG A 5 -19.92 -6.49 5.53
CA ARG A 5 -20.47 -7.79 5.15
C ARG A 5 -19.43 -8.87 5.46
N ALA A 6 -19.48 -9.43 6.67
CA ALA A 6 -18.78 -10.67 7.00
C ALA A 6 -19.28 -11.76 6.04
N GLY A 7 -18.39 -12.29 5.19
CA GLY A 7 -18.74 -13.35 4.23
C GLY A 7 -18.07 -13.28 2.86
N LYS A 8 -17.21 -12.29 2.57
CA LYS A 8 -16.41 -12.26 1.34
C LYS A 8 -14.95 -11.91 1.63
N PRO A 9 -14.10 -12.88 1.99
CA PRO A 9 -12.67 -12.63 2.26
C PRO A 9 -11.97 -11.91 1.10
N MET A 10 -12.39 -12.19 -0.15
CA MET A 10 -11.80 -11.59 -1.35
C MET A 10 -12.08 -10.09 -1.55
N GLN A 11 -13.00 -9.44 -0.80
CA GLN A 11 -13.21 -7.99 -0.95
C GLN A 11 -12.13 -7.14 -0.27
N LYS A 12 -11.33 -7.70 0.63
CA LYS A 12 -10.24 -6.97 1.32
C LYS A 12 -8.87 -7.17 0.70
N GLY A 13 -8.75 -7.99 -0.36
CA GLY A 13 -7.46 -8.43 -0.89
C GLY A 13 -6.51 -7.30 -1.28
N PHE A 14 -7.03 -6.18 -1.77
CA PHE A 14 -6.20 -5.00 -2.08
C PHE A 14 -5.64 -4.32 -0.82
N VAL A 15 -6.47 -4.12 0.20
CA VAL A 15 -6.04 -3.47 1.46
C VAL A 15 -5.07 -4.39 2.20
N GLU A 16 -5.31 -5.70 2.17
CA GLU A 16 -4.43 -6.69 2.79
C GLU A 16 -3.08 -6.77 2.06
N SER A 17 -3.05 -6.78 0.72
CA SER A 17 -1.80 -6.80 -0.04
C SER A 17 -1.00 -5.51 0.14
N LEU A 18 -1.67 -4.35 0.15
CA LEU A 18 -1.05 -3.06 0.42
C LEU A 18 -0.44 -3.01 1.83
N ASN A 19 -1.18 -3.45 2.85
CA ASN A 19 -0.68 -3.46 4.23
C ASN A 19 0.48 -4.44 4.41
N GLY A 20 0.45 -5.59 3.74
CA GLY A 20 1.56 -6.56 3.73
C GLY A 20 2.83 -5.94 3.17
N ARG A 21 2.76 -5.39 1.95
CA ARG A 21 3.91 -4.72 1.31
C ARG A 21 4.41 -3.53 2.10
N PHE A 22 3.52 -2.69 2.63
CA PHE A 22 3.93 -1.55 3.44
C PHE A 22 4.69 -1.98 4.70
N ARG A 23 4.26 -3.07 5.35
CA ARG A 23 4.96 -3.62 6.49
C ARG A 23 6.35 -4.14 6.09
N ASP A 24 6.40 -4.98 5.07
CA ASP A 24 7.63 -5.70 4.73
C ASP A 24 8.68 -4.80 4.06
N GLU A 25 8.24 -3.88 3.19
CA GLU A 25 9.13 -3.07 2.34
C GLU A 25 9.37 -1.65 2.90
N CYS A 26 8.57 -1.17 3.86
CA CYS A 26 8.80 0.14 4.47
C CYS A 26 9.08 0.02 5.97
N LEU A 27 8.13 -0.51 6.73
CA LEU A 27 8.22 -0.46 8.19
C LEU A 27 9.32 -1.38 8.75
N ASN A 28 9.52 -2.56 8.17
CA ASN A 28 10.52 -3.52 8.63
C ASN A 28 11.94 -3.17 8.15
N GLU A 29 12.08 -2.46 7.02
CA GLU A 29 13.39 -2.07 6.49
C GLU A 29 14.00 -0.85 7.22
N HIS A 30 13.17 -0.05 7.91
CA HIS A 30 13.61 1.23 8.45
C HIS A 30 13.46 1.30 9.98
N MET A 31 14.54 1.68 10.67
CA MET A 31 14.47 2.14 12.04
C MET A 31 14.12 3.64 12.10
N PHE A 32 12.93 3.95 12.58
CA PHE A 32 12.45 5.32 12.73
C PHE A 32 13.01 5.98 13.99
N ARG A 33 14.00 6.87 13.82
CA ARG A 33 14.62 7.59 14.93
C ARG A 33 13.77 8.73 15.49
N ASN A 34 12.87 9.29 14.67
CA ASN A 34 11.94 10.35 15.04
C ASN A 34 10.79 10.46 14.03
N LEU A 35 9.73 11.17 14.42
CA LEU A 35 8.53 11.36 13.60
C LEU A 35 8.80 12.04 12.24
N PRO A 36 9.63 13.10 12.13
CA PRO A 36 9.93 13.69 10.83
C PRO A 36 10.56 12.69 9.84
N THR A 37 11.50 11.89 10.31
CA THR A 37 12.16 10.86 9.49
C THR A 37 11.16 9.80 9.04
N ALA A 38 10.29 9.35 9.95
CA ALA A 38 9.23 8.39 9.61
C ALA A 38 8.28 8.92 8.53
N ARG A 39 7.81 10.17 8.68
CA ARG A 39 6.91 10.79 7.69
C ARG A 39 7.54 10.88 6.31
N ARG A 40 8.83 11.25 6.24
CA ARG A 40 9.57 11.31 4.99
C ARG A 40 9.67 9.95 4.31
N LEU A 41 10.14 8.93 5.03
CA LEU A 41 10.32 7.58 4.48
C LEU A 41 9.00 6.95 4.03
N ILE A 42 7.92 7.15 4.80
CA ILE A 42 6.58 6.66 4.44
C ILE A 42 6.08 7.37 3.18
N GLU A 43 6.30 8.68 3.04
CA GLU A 43 5.87 9.42 1.84
C GLU A 43 6.70 9.00 0.61
N GLU A 44 8.01 8.82 0.76
CA GLU A 44 8.87 8.30 -0.30
C GLU A 44 8.41 6.90 -0.76
N TRP A 45 8.12 5.99 0.17
CA TRP A 45 7.57 4.67 -0.16
C TRP A 45 6.20 4.76 -0.85
N LYS A 46 5.31 5.64 -0.37
CA LYS A 46 3.98 5.83 -0.96
C LYS A 46 4.08 6.35 -2.40
N MET A 47 4.99 7.30 -2.66
CA MET A 47 5.24 7.81 -4.00
C MET A 47 5.75 6.71 -4.92
N ASP A 48 6.72 5.91 -4.46
CA ASP A 48 7.26 4.79 -5.23
C ASP A 48 6.20 3.74 -5.59
N TYR A 49 5.43 3.30 -4.58
CA TYR A 49 4.36 2.31 -4.75
C TYR A 49 3.31 2.74 -5.77
N ASN A 50 2.93 4.03 -5.76
CA ASN A 50 1.87 4.57 -6.59
C ASN A 50 2.34 4.96 -8.01
N ALA A 51 3.60 5.36 -8.18
CA ALA A 51 4.09 5.91 -9.44
C ALA A 51 4.95 4.94 -10.27
N HIS A 52 5.63 3.97 -9.64
CA HIS A 52 6.64 3.17 -10.35
C HIS A 52 6.42 1.66 -10.29
N ARG A 53 5.62 1.17 -9.34
CA ARG A 53 5.43 -0.28 -9.17
C ARG A 53 4.25 -0.81 -9.97
N PRO A 54 4.47 -1.66 -10.99
CA PRO A 54 3.38 -2.33 -11.69
C PRO A 54 2.68 -3.34 -10.77
N HIS A 55 1.34 -3.36 -10.79
CA HIS A 55 0.56 -4.29 -9.96
C HIS A 55 -0.15 -5.32 -10.83
N THR A 56 0.18 -6.59 -10.60
CA THR A 56 -0.49 -7.71 -11.28
C THR A 56 -1.99 -7.75 -10.99
N SER A 57 -2.43 -7.30 -9.81
CA SER A 57 -3.86 -7.16 -9.47
C SER A 57 -4.57 -6.08 -10.28
N LEU A 58 -3.83 -5.13 -10.88
CA LEU A 58 -4.36 -4.09 -11.77
C LEU A 58 -4.17 -4.46 -13.25
N GLY A 59 -3.63 -5.64 -13.55
CA GLY A 59 -3.33 -6.06 -14.92
C GLY A 59 -1.98 -5.56 -15.45
N GLY A 60 -1.08 -5.07 -14.58
CA GLY A 60 0.25 -4.59 -14.96
C GLY A 60 0.50 -3.08 -14.79
N PRO A 61 -0.48 -2.17 -14.85
CA PRO A 61 -0.25 -0.76 -14.56
C PRO A 61 0.10 -0.47 -13.10
N THR A 62 0.73 0.68 -12.89
CA THR A 62 0.87 1.31 -11.57
C THR A 62 -0.48 1.83 -11.06
N PRO A 63 -0.64 2.10 -9.75
CA PRO A 63 -1.88 2.64 -9.22
C PRO A 63 -2.25 3.99 -9.84
N ASN A 64 -1.27 4.85 -10.11
CA ASN A 64 -1.52 6.13 -10.78
C ASN A 64 -2.00 5.96 -12.22
N GLU A 65 -1.40 5.04 -12.98
CA GLU A 65 -1.84 4.75 -14.35
C GLU A 65 -3.24 4.14 -14.39
N PHE A 66 -3.60 3.30 -13.40
CA PHE A 66 -4.94 2.72 -13.31
C PHE A 66 -6.01 3.73 -12.90
N ALA A 67 -5.65 4.76 -12.13
CA ALA A 67 -6.58 5.77 -11.61
C ALA A 67 -6.93 6.88 -12.63
N THR A 68 -6.41 6.79 -13.86
CA THR A 68 -6.65 7.73 -14.96
C THR A 68 -7.83 7.28 -15.82
#